data_AF-A0A924Z9M6-F1
#
_entry.id   AF-A0A924Z9M6-F1
#
_cell.length_a   1.000
_cell.length_b   1.000
_cell.length_c   1.000
_cell.angle_alpha   90.00
_cell.angle_beta   90.00
_cell.angle_gamma   90.00
#
_symmetry.space_group_name_H-M   'P 1'
#
loop_
_entity.id
_entity.type
_entity.pdbx_description
1 polymer ?
#
loop_
_entity_poly.entity_id
_entity_poly.type
_entity_poly.pdbx_seq_one_letter_code
_entity_poly.pdbx_strand_id
1 'polypeptide(L)' 'PRQVQRGERYPMEVTDFKTGPRLVARLVLIDRLAHAWSGGAAGQPFSDPQGPDASRLLWSFVARHLRD' A
#
# COMPACT_ATOMS: atom_id res chain seq x y z
N PRO A 1 11.69 -7.70 -4.00
CA PRO A 1 10.85 -7.15 -2.90
C PRO A 1 11.64 -6.08 -2.17
N ARG A 2 10.98 -5.04 -1.65
CA ARG A 2 11.61 -4.03 -0.76
C ARG A 2 10.76 -3.84 0.49
N GLN A 3 11.39 -3.76 1.65
CA GLN A 3 10.70 -3.37 2.87
C GLN A 3 10.59 -1.85 2.96
N VAL A 4 9.46 -1.37 3.47
CA VAL A 4 9.14 0.05 3.59
C VAL A 4 8.40 0.27 4.90
N GLN A 5 8.81 1.28 5.65
CA GLN A 5 8.07 1.73 6.83
C GLN A 5 8.05 3.26 6.85
N ARG A 6 6.87 3.85 7.07
CA ARG A 6 6.70 5.30 7.11
C ARG A 6 6.30 5.74 8.51
N GLY A 7 7.24 6.32 9.24
CA GLY A 7 7.04 6.65 10.65
C GLY A 7 6.64 5.40 11.43
N GLU A 8 5.63 5.52 12.27
CA GLU A 8 5.18 4.43 13.14
C GLU A 8 4.21 3.46 12.46
N ARG A 9 3.81 3.69 11.21
CA ARG A 9 2.94 2.78 10.47
C ARG A 9 3.54 1.37 10.43
N TYR A 10 2.70 0.35 10.31
CA TYR A 10 3.18 -1.01 10.09
C TYR A 10 4.13 -1.07 8.88
N PRO A 11 5.22 -1.85 8.98
CA PRO A 11 6.08 -2.09 7.85
C PRO A 11 5.30 -2.85 6.76
N MET A 12 5.69 -2.63 5.51
CA MET A 12 5.14 -3.32 4.36
C MET A 12 6.25 -3.82 3.45
N GLU A 13 6.08 -5.00 2.89
CA GLU A 13 6.88 -5.50 1.77
C GLU A 13 6.21 -5.12 0.45
N VAL A 14 6.96 -4.47 -0.43
CA VAL A 14 6.49 -4.05 -1.75
C VAL A 14 7.22 -4.85 -2.83
N THR A 15 6.45 -5.50 -3.69
CA THR A 15 6.95 -6.20 -4.86
C THR A 15 6.34 -5.59 -6.11
N ASP A 16 7.21 -5.06 -6.98
CA ASP A 16 6.83 -4.45 -8.25
C ASP A 16 7.03 -5.45 -9.38
N PHE A 17 5.99 -5.69 -10.16
CA PHE A 17 6.01 -6.51 -11.36
C PHE A 17 6.05 -5.61 -12.59
N LYS A 18 6.99 -5.87 -13.49
CA LYS A 18 7.26 -5.01 -14.64
C LYS A 18 7.31 -5.80 -15.94
N THR A 19 6.91 -5.15 -17.03
CA THR A 19 7.18 -5.58 -18.41
C THR A 19 8.11 -4.55 -19.03
N GLY A 20 9.39 -4.91 -19.20
CA GLY A 20 10.44 -3.94 -19.55
C GLY A 20 10.51 -2.80 -18.51
N PRO A 21 10.48 -1.52 -18.92
CA PRO A 21 10.50 -0.40 -17.98
C PRO A 21 9.13 -0.12 -17.33
N ARG A 22 8.04 -0.69 -17.87
CA ARG A 22 6.66 -0.40 -17.43
C ARG A 22 6.31 -1.21 -16.18
N LEU A 23 5.94 -0.52 -15.11
CA LEU A 23 5.28 -1.15 -13.95
C LEU A 23 3.89 -1.60 -14.38
N VAL A 24 3.52 -2.86 -14.14
CA VAL A 24 2.20 -3.41 -14.52
C VAL A 24 1.38 -3.88 -13.34
N ALA A 25 2.03 -4.25 -12.24
CA ALA A 25 1.37 -4.55 -10.97
C ALA A 25 2.29 -4.25 -9.79
N ARG A 26 1.69 -4.02 -8.62
CA ARG A 26 2.37 -3.88 -7.34
C ARG A 26 1.63 -4.69 -6.28
N LEU A 27 2.35 -5.62 -5.65
CA LEU A 27 1.89 -6.30 -4.44
C LEU A 27 2.44 -5.54 -3.23
N VAL A 28 1.56 -5.25 -2.27
CA VAL A 28 1.92 -4.66 -0.98
C VAL A 28 1.41 -5.61 0.11
N LEU A 29 2.33 -6.27 0.81
CA LEU A 29 2.04 -7.09 1.98
C LEU A 29 2.31 -6.24 3.22
N ILE A 30 1.31 -6.07 4.06
CA ILE A 30 1.43 -5.23 5.26
C ILE A 30 1.58 -6.14 6.46
N ASP A 31 2.68 -6.00 7.16
CA ASP A 31 2.97 -6.81 8.33
C ASP A 31 2.01 -6.43 9.47
N ARG A 32 1.63 -7.42 10.29
CA ARG A 32 0.73 -7.30 11.45
C ARG A 32 -0.71 -6.85 11.15
N LEU A 33 -1.03 -6.49 9.91
CA LEU A 33 -2.40 -6.16 9.54
C LEU A 33 -3.25 -7.44 9.55
N ALA A 34 -4.26 -7.47 10.42
CA ALA A 34 -5.26 -8.53 10.47
C ALA A 34 -6.28 -8.39 9.32
N HIS A 35 -7.48 -8.95 9.48
CA HIS A 35 -8.56 -8.78 8.50
C HIS A 35 -9.20 -7.39 8.61
N ALA A 36 -8.44 -6.36 8.26
CA ALA A 36 -8.83 -4.96 8.32
C ALA A 36 -8.32 -4.20 7.09
N TRP A 37 -9.01 -3.11 6.76
CA TRP A 37 -8.55 -2.13 5.79
C TRP A 37 -7.34 -1.37 6.36
N SER A 38 -6.26 -1.34 5.60
CA SER A 38 -5.03 -0.67 6.01
C SER A 38 -5.16 0.86 5.97
N GLY A 39 -4.89 1.49 7.11
CA GLY A 39 -5.05 2.92 7.31
C GLY A 39 -6.51 3.27 7.57
N GLY A 40 -6.97 4.38 6.98
CA GLY A 40 -8.31 4.90 7.24
C GLY A 40 -8.41 5.71 8.53
N ALA A 41 -9.60 6.22 8.80
CA ALA A 41 -9.88 7.03 9.99
C ALA A 41 -10.04 6.14 11.22
N ALA A 42 -9.49 6.57 12.35
CA ALA A 42 -9.71 5.90 13.62
C ALA A 42 -11.20 5.89 13.97
N GLY A 43 -11.70 4.75 14.47
CA GLY A 43 -13.10 4.58 14.86
C GLY A 43 -14.07 4.17 13.75
N GLN A 44 -13.61 4.03 12.49
CA GLN A 44 -14.43 3.44 11.44
C GLN A 44 -14.39 1.90 11.50
N PRO A 45 -15.53 1.21 11.29
CA PRO A 45 -15.56 -0.24 11.25
C PRO A 45 -14.56 -0.80 10.23
N PHE A 46 -13.91 -1.90 10.62
CA PHE A 46 -12.97 -2.66 9.79
C PHE A 46 -11.74 -1.87 9.31
N SER A 47 -11.45 -0.69 9.86
CA SER A 47 -10.25 0.08 9.54
C SER A 47 -9.18 -0.13 10.62
N ASP A 48 -7.93 -0.33 10.21
CA ASP A 48 -6.78 -0.29 11.11
C ASP A 48 -5.91 0.94 10.78
N PRO A 49 -6.05 2.04 11.54
CA PRO A 49 -5.32 3.26 11.28
C PRO A 49 -3.81 3.08 11.42
N GLN A 50 -3.28 2.04 12.07
CA GLN A 50 -1.84 1.80 12.17
C GLN A 50 -1.23 1.29 10.85
N GLY A 51 -2.05 0.72 9.96
CA GLY A 51 -1.64 0.32 8.62
C GLY A 51 -1.27 1.51 7.71
N PRO A 52 -0.41 1.31 6.69
CA PRO A 52 -0.22 2.29 5.62
C PRO A 52 -1.53 2.70 4.96
N ASP A 53 -1.61 3.92 4.42
CA ASP A 53 -2.82 4.39 3.72
C ASP A 53 -3.01 3.65 2.39
N ALA A 54 -3.91 2.64 2.38
CA ALA A 54 -4.18 1.81 1.21
C ALA A 54 -4.71 2.63 0.02
N SER A 55 -5.60 3.58 0.27
CA SER A 55 -6.20 4.43 -0.77
C SER A 55 -5.13 5.29 -1.45
N ARG A 56 -4.21 5.86 -0.68
CA ARG A 56 -3.07 6.61 -1.22
C ARG A 56 -2.11 5.72 -2.02
N LEU A 57 -1.84 4.50 -1.56
CA LEU A 57 -1.01 3.54 -2.29
C LEU A 57 -1.62 3.18 -3.64
N LEU A 58 -2.92 2.86 -3.67
CA LEU A 58 -3.66 2.57 -4.88
C LEU A 58 -3.67 3.77 -5.84
N TRP A 59 -3.98 4.96 -5.33
CA TRP A 59 -3.95 6.18 -6.14
C TRP A 59 -2.55 6.46 -6.72
N SER A 60 -1.48 6.27 -5.95
CA SER A 60 -0.12 6.49 -6.43
C SER A 60 0.24 5.59 -7.63
N PHE A 61 -0.27 4.36 -7.64
CA PHE A 61 -0.13 3.43 -8.76
C PHE A 61 -0.96 3.90 -9.95
N VAL A 62 -2.26 4.16 -9.77
CA VAL A 62 -3.17 4.56 -10.85
C VAL A 62 -2.73 5.89 -11.48
N ALA A 63 -2.42 6.90 -10.68
CA ALA A 63 -2.01 8.21 -11.16
C ALA A 63 -0.70 8.17 -11.96
N ARG A 64 0.19 7.19 -11.73
CA ARG A 64 1.35 6.96 -12.59
C ARG A 64 0.92 6.54 -14.00
N HIS A 65 -0.05 5.63 -14.12
CA HIS A 65 -0.53 5.11 -15.40
C HIS A 65 -1.43 6.08 -16.16
N LEU A 66 -2.05 7.04 -15.48
CA LEU A 66 -2.84 8.09 -16.13
C LEU A 66 -1.98 9.22 -16.71
N ARG A 67 -0.68 9.25 -16.41
CA ARG A 67 0.28 10.24 -16.92
C ARG A 67 1.15 9.72 -18.07
N ASP A 68 1.03 8.43 -18.37
CA ASP A 68 1.71 7.74 -19.47
C ASP A 68 0.76 7.66 -20.68
#